data_AF-A0A926ZY21-F1
#
_entry.id   AF-A0A926ZY21-F1
#
_cell.length_a   1.000
_cell.length_b   1.000
_cell.length_c   1.000
_cell.angle_alpha   90.00
_cell.angle_beta   90.00
_cell.angle_gamma   90.00
#
_symmetry.space_group_name_H-M   'P 1'
#
loop_
_entity.id
_entity.type
_entity.pdbx_description
1 polymer ?
#
loop_
_entity_poly.entity_id
_entity_poly.type
_entity_poly.pdbx_seq_one_letter_code
_entity_poly.pdbx_strand_id
1 'polypeptide(L)'
;MIVTFSVDITTRLIAIARRHHLIVPIPLSTPFQSYASTEELGLIQAALQPLALQCEEVAAILAQLEDCLQPSAKLPQPAVPALA
;
A
#
# COMPACT_ATOMS: atom_id res chain seq x y z
N MET A 1 11.95 -3.80 5.86
CA MET A 1 11.84 -3.96 4.39
C MET A 1 10.95 -2.83 3.89
N ILE A 2 11.34 -2.15 2.80
CA ILE A 2 10.50 -1.10 2.18
C ILE A 2 9.72 -1.73 1.04
N VAL A 3 8.42 -1.48 1.03
CA VAL A 3 7.48 -1.93 -0.01
C VAL A 3 7.11 -0.71 -0.86
N THR A 4 7.15 -0.89 -2.17
CA THR A 4 6.73 0.13 -3.13
C THR A 4 5.41 -0.24 -3.74
N PHE A 5 4.51 0.73 -3.86
CA PHE A 5 3.17 0.52 -4.39
C PHE A 5 2.61 1.78 -5.04
N SER A 6 1.48 1.68 -5.75
CA SER A 6 0.91 2.82 -6.48
C SER A 6 0.48 3.95 -5.55
N VAL A 7 0.69 5.19 -6.00
CA VAL A 7 0.18 6.41 -5.35
C VAL A 7 -1.34 6.39 -5.21
N ASP A 8 -2.06 5.70 -6.11
CA ASP A 8 -3.51 5.53 -6.01
C ASP A 8 -3.92 4.85 -4.71
N ILE A 9 -3.17 3.84 -4.25
CA ILE A 9 -3.45 3.12 -3.00
C ILE A 9 -3.30 4.09 -1.83
N THR A 10 -2.22 4.87 -1.78
CA THR A 10 -2.01 5.89 -0.74
C THR A 10 -3.09 6.96 -0.76
N THR A 11 -3.49 7.42 -1.95
CA THR A 11 -4.53 8.45 -2.10
C THR A 11 -5.87 7.94 -1.58
N ARG A 12 -6.24 6.71 -1.93
CA ARG A 12 -7.46 6.06 -1.42
C ARG A 12 -7.37 5.80 0.09
N LEU A 13 -6.20 5.39 0.59
CA LEU A 13 -5.95 5.22 2.03
C LEU A 13 -6.21 6.51 2.80
N ILE A 14 -5.68 7.65 2.31
CA ILE A 14 -5.87 8.97 2.92
C ILE A 14 -7.36 9.35 2.89
N ALA A 15 -8.06 9.07 1.79
CA ALA A 15 -9.49 9.36 1.69
C ALA A 15 -10.31 8.56 2.72
N ILE A 16 -10.03 7.27 2.87
CA ILE A 16 -10.65 6.41 3.89
C ILE A 16 -10.32 6.89 5.29
N ALA A 17 -9.05 7.16 5.58
CA ALA A 17 -8.61 7.63 6.89
C ALA A 17 -9.31 8.94 7.28
N ARG A 18 -9.44 9.88 6.33
CA ARG A 18 -10.17 11.13 6.54
C ARG A 18 -11.68 10.90 6.75
N ARG A 19 -12.30 10.03 5.94
CA ARG A 19 -13.74 9.75 6.01
C ARG A 19 -14.13 9.06 7.31
N HIS A 20 -13.27 8.21 7.84
CA HIS A 20 -13.50 7.44 9.06
C HIS A 20 -12.78 8.02 10.29
N HIS A 21 -12.20 9.22 10.17
CA HIS A 21 -11.45 9.91 11.24
C HIS A 21 -10.36 9.03 11.90
N LEU A 22 -9.67 8.21 11.10
CA LEU A 22 -8.61 7.32 11.57
C LEU A 22 -7.27 8.05 11.61
N ILE A 23 -6.48 7.71 12.63
CA ILE A 23 -5.08 8.09 12.71
C ILE A 23 -4.26 6.90 12.22
N VAL A 24 -3.83 6.94 10.97
CA VAL A 24 -2.94 5.95 10.36
C VAL A 24 -1.68 6.62 9.86
N PRO A 25 -0.51 5.96 9.93
CA PRO A 25 0.69 6.50 9.30
C PRO A 25 0.45 6.63 7.79
N ILE A 26 0.80 7.79 7.23
CA ILE A 26 0.67 8.04 5.80
C ILE A 26 2.00 7.64 5.13
N PRO A 27 1.99 6.68 4.20
CA PRO A 27 3.15 6.31 3.42
C PRO A 27 3.80 7.51 2.73
N LEU A 28 5.14 7.53 2.69
CA LEU A 28 5.87 8.52 1.91
C LEU A 28 5.57 8.32 0.44
N SER A 29 5.20 9.38 -0.27
CA SER A 29 4.79 9.30 -1.67
C SER A 29 5.58 10.28 -2.54
N THR A 30 5.96 9.79 -3.71
CA THR A 30 6.42 10.59 -4.85
C THR A 30 5.28 10.67 -5.87
N PRO A 31 5.39 11.48 -6.94
CA PRO A 31 4.33 11.56 -7.96
C PRO A 31 4.00 10.23 -8.66
N PHE A 32 4.90 9.24 -8.58
CA PHE A 32 4.79 7.98 -9.33
C PHE A 32 4.61 6.75 -8.43
N GLN A 33 5.12 6.79 -7.20
CA GLN A 33 5.13 5.63 -6.31
C GLN A 33 5.12 6.04 -4.83
N SER A 34 4.52 5.18 -4.02
CA SER A 34 4.49 5.28 -2.56
C SER A 34 5.37 4.21 -1.94
N TYR A 35 5.91 4.55 -0.77
CA TYR A 35 6.86 3.77 -0.01
C TYR A 35 6.37 3.70 1.43
N ALA A 36 6.29 2.48 1.95
CA ALA A 36 6.09 2.25 3.37
C ALA A 36 6.96 1.08 3.80
N SER A 37 7.39 1.11 5.06
CA SER A 37 7.94 -0.08 5.69
C SER A 37 6.84 -1.13 5.91
N THR A 38 7.25 -2.40 5.99
CA THR A 38 6.36 -3.49 6.40
C THR A 38 5.72 -3.24 7.77
N GLU A 39 6.41 -2.55 8.67
CA GLU A 39 5.90 -2.19 9.99
C GLU A 39 4.79 -1.13 9.89
N GLU A 40 5.00 -0.08 9.09
CA GLU A 40 3.97 0.94 8.82
C GLU A 40 2.75 0.33 8.13
N LEU A 41 2.96 -0.56 7.16
CA LEU A 41 1.86 -1.29 6.51
C LEU A 41 1.10 -2.17 7.50
N GLY A 42 1.79 -2.84 8.42
CA GLY A 42 1.15 -3.62 9.48
C GLY A 42 0.29 -2.75 10.41
N LEU A 43 0.76 -1.56 10.78
CA LEU A 43 -0.02 -0.61 11.58
C LEU A 43 -1.27 -0.11 10.83
N ILE A 44 -1.13 0.18 9.54
CA ILE A 44 -2.23 0.59 8.66
C ILE A 44 -3.27 -0.55 8.56
N GLN A 45 -2.82 -1.78 8.33
CA GLN A 45 -3.69 -2.94 8.24
C GLN A 45 -4.46 -3.16 9.54
N ALA A 46 -3.78 -3.14 10.69
CA ALA A 46 -4.41 -3.31 11.99
C ALA A 46 -5.47 -2.24 12.28
N ALA A 47 -5.22 -0.99 11.87
CA ALA A 47 -6.18 0.11 12.02
C ALA A 47 -7.40 -0.02 11.09
N LEU A 48 -7.22 -0.58 9.89
CA LEU A 48 -8.28 -0.76 8.90
C LEU A 48 -9.08 -2.06 9.06
N GLN A 49 -8.48 -3.10 9.64
CA GLN A 49 -9.10 -4.41 9.88
C GLN A 49 -10.49 -4.35 10.55
N PRO A 50 -10.74 -3.54 11.61
CA PRO A 50 -12.08 -3.44 12.20
C PRO A 50 -13.12 -2.78 11.30
N LEU A 51 -12.69 -1.97 10.33
CA LEU A 51 -13.56 -1.30 9.36
C LEU A 51 -13.82 -2.13 8.11
N ALA A 52 -12.99 -3.14 7.83
CA ALA A 52 -13.16 -4.05 6.70
C ALA A 52 -14.53 -4.75 6.71
N LEU A 53 -15.07 -5.05 7.90
CA LEU A 53 -16.39 -5.66 8.07
C LEU A 53 -17.55 -4.71 7.78
N GLN A 54 -17.30 -3.40 7.78
CA GLN A 54 -18.31 -2.35 7.66
C GLN A 54 -18.24 -1.60 6.33
N CYS A 55 -17.12 -1.70 5.62
CA CYS A 55 -16.84 -0.95 4.40
C CYS A 55 -16.08 -1.80 3.40
N GLU A 56 -16.75 -2.16 2.29
CA GLU A 56 -16.13 -2.92 1.18
C GLU A 56 -14.92 -2.20 0.58
N GLU A 57 -14.94 -0.87 0.57
CA GLU A 57 -13.82 -0.06 0.07
C GLU A 57 -12.55 -0.27 0.90
N VAL A 58 -12.70 -0.43 2.22
CA VAL A 58 -11.60 -0.73 3.15
C VAL A 58 -11.07 -2.14 2.91
N ALA A 59 -11.97 -3.12 2.75
CA ALA A 59 -11.59 -4.49 2.45
C ALA A 59 -10.80 -4.60 1.14
N ALA A 60 -11.22 -3.84 0.10
CA ALA A 60 -10.53 -3.79 -1.17
C ALA A 60 -9.12 -3.18 -1.10
N ILE A 61 -8.90 -2.17 -0.24
CA ILE A 61 -7.56 -1.60 -0.03
C ILE A 61 -6.68 -2.56 0.77
N LEU A 62 -7.23 -3.20 1.81
CA LEU A 62 -6.50 -4.19 2.59
C LEU A 62 -5.97 -5.34 1.71
N ALA A 63 -6.82 -5.86 0.81
CA ALA A 63 -6.41 -6.88 -0.15
C ALA A 63 -5.28 -6.39 -1.07
N GLN A 64 -5.38 -5.16 -1.60
CA GLN A 64 -4.32 -4.57 -2.42
C GLN A 64 -3.00 -4.37 -1.65
N LEU A 65 -3.07 -3.97 -0.38
CA LEU A 65 -1.89 -3.83 0.47
C LEU A 65 -1.26 -5.19 0.78
N GLU A 66 -2.07 -6.22 0.98
CA GLU A 66 -1.60 -7.60 1.18
C GLU A 66 -0.93 -8.16 -0.07
N ASP A 67 -1.49 -7.92 -1.26
CA ASP A 67 -0.87 -8.25 -2.54
C ASP A 67 0.49 -7.54 -2.74
N CYS A 68 0.65 -6.31 -2.23
CA CYS A 68 1.92 -5.60 -2.26
C CYS A 68 2.96 -6.17 -1.26
N LEU A 69 2.49 -6.77 -0.17
CA LEU A 69 3.33 -7.43 0.83
C LEU A 69 3.71 -8.85 0.44
N GLN A 70 2.87 -9.51 -0.37
CA GLN A 70 3.25 -10.80 -0.93
C GLN A 70 4.51 -10.61 -1.77
N PRO A 71 5.57 -11.38 -1.52
CA PRO A 71 6.73 -11.39 -2.39
C PRO A 71 6.30 -12.06 -3.70
N SER A 72 5.63 -11.29 -4.57
CA SER A 72 5.43 -11.70 -5.95
C SER A 72 6.82 -11.92 -6.53
N ALA A 73 7.12 -13.19 -6.83
CA ALA A 73 8.39 -13.74 -7.26
C ALA A 73 8.86 -13.26 -8.65
N LYS A 74 8.60 -12.00 -9.00
CA LYS A 74 9.12 -11.33 -10.19
C LYS A 74 9.41 -9.88 -9.83
N LEU A 75 10.61 -9.66 -9.30
CA LEU A 75 11.34 -8.47 -9.71
C LEU A 75 11.32 -8.48 -11.25
N PRO A 76 10.76 -7.46 -11.94
CA PRO A 76 11.13 -7.24 -13.33
C PRO A 76 12.65 -7.05 -13.31
N GLN A 77 13.40 -8.09 -13.67
CA GLN A 77 14.82 -7.95 -13.94
C GLN A 77 14.91 -6.78 -14.94
N PRO A 78 15.71 -5.74 -14.67
CA PRO A 78 15.98 -4.76 -15.69
C PRO A 78 16.56 -5.53 -16.87
N ALA A 79 15.84 -5.56 -17.98
CA ALA A 79 16.41 -5.94 -19.26
C ALA A 79 17.41 -4.83 -19.58
N VAL A 80 18.62 -4.96 -19.03
CA VAL A 80 19.77 -4.19 -19.46
C VAL A 80 19.88 -4.45 -20.96
N PRO A 81 19.73 -3.45 -21.84
CA PRO A 81 20.07 -3.66 -23.24
C PRO A 81 21.55 -4.04 -23.26
N ALA A 82 21.85 -5.26 -23.72
CA ALA A 82 23.21 -5.64 -24.03
C ALA A 82 23.73 -4.65 -25.07
N LEU A 83 24.65 -3.77 -24.67
CA LEU A 83 25.38 -2.92 -25.60
C LEU A 83 26.17 -3.84 -26.54
N ALA A 84 25.84 -3.77 -27.82
CA ALA A 84 26.58 -4.35 -28.93
C ALA A 84 27.73 -3.42 -29.36
#